data_AF-A0A1H6IZ16-F1
#
_entry.id   AF-A0A1H6IZ16-F1
#
_cell.length_a   1.000
_cell.length_b   1.000
_cell.length_c   1.000
_cell.angle_alpha   90.00
_cell.angle_beta   90.00
_cell.angle_gamma   90.00
#
_symmetry.space_group_name_H-M   'P 1'
#
loop_
_entity.id
_entity.type
_entity.pdbx_description
1 polymer ?
#
loop_
_entity_poly.entity_id
_entity_poly.type
_entity_poly.pdbx_seq_one_letter_code
_entity_poly.pdbx_strand_id
1 'polypeptide(L)'
;MSADERRFWRTDTCSVWVGYDDDGALVFTGEDSGHLDGYEYEVTVGADQFDELRRALGADPAADVVDLVCRHAEEIMARGERTWLHDRGIERGFRSY
;
A
#
# COMPACT_ATOMS: atom_id res chain seq x y z
N MET A 1 -14.07 5.54 5.26
CA MET A 1 -13.99 5.21 3.82
C MET A 1 -13.87 6.53 3.09
N SER A 2 -12.64 7.00 2.89
CA SER A 2 -12.35 8.25 2.19
C SER A 2 -12.69 8.09 0.71
N ALA A 3 -13.08 9.18 0.05
CA ALA A 3 -13.64 9.13 -1.32
C ALA A 3 -12.65 8.65 -2.40
N ASP A 4 -11.35 8.56 -2.08
CA ASP A 4 -10.27 8.24 -3.02
C ASP A 4 -9.63 6.86 -2.80
N GLU A 5 -10.26 6.00 -1.99
CA GLU A 5 -9.81 4.62 -1.81
C GLU A 5 -10.05 3.76 -3.06
N ARG A 6 -9.02 3.03 -3.49
CA ARG A 6 -9.05 2.13 -4.65
C ARG A 6 -8.67 0.72 -4.25
N ARG A 7 -9.26 -0.27 -4.92
CA ARG A 7 -8.89 -1.67 -4.70
C ARG A 7 -7.50 -1.94 -5.30
N PHE A 8 -6.55 -2.23 -4.43
CA PHE A 8 -5.14 -2.48 -4.75
C PHE A 8 -4.89 -3.95 -5.10
N TRP A 9 -5.41 -4.87 -4.29
CA TRP A 9 -5.23 -6.30 -4.48
C TRP A 9 -6.45 -7.10 -4.02
N ARG A 10 -6.67 -8.28 -4.61
CA ARG A 10 -7.71 -9.20 -4.16
C ARG A 10 -7.39 -10.65 -4.52
N THR A 11 -7.63 -11.53 -3.55
CA THR A 11 -7.71 -12.98 -3.68
C THR A 11 -9.03 -13.48 -3.07
N ASP A 12 -9.20 -14.79 -2.97
CA ASP A 12 -10.39 -15.38 -2.35
C ASP A 12 -10.47 -15.10 -0.84
N THR A 13 -9.33 -14.91 -0.17
CA THR A 13 -9.26 -14.76 1.30
C THR A 13 -8.72 -13.41 1.76
N CYS A 14 -8.10 -12.62 0.87
CA CYS A 14 -7.48 -11.35 1.22
C CYS A 14 -7.90 -10.25 0.22
N SER A 15 -8.31 -9.10 0.73
CA SER A 15 -8.55 -7.88 -0.05
C SER A 15 -7.68 -6.75 0.50
N VAL A 16 -7.09 -5.97 -0.39
CA VAL A 16 -6.29 -4.80 -0.03
C VAL A 16 -6.79 -3.60 -0.82
N TRP A 17 -6.97 -2.50 -0.13
CA TRP A 17 -7.29 -1.20 -0.69
C TRP A 17 -6.14 -0.24 -0.46
N VAL A 18 -6.04 0.79 -1.29
CA VAL A 18 -5.03 1.83 -1.17
C VAL A 18 -5.66 3.18 -1.45
N GLY A 19 -5.26 4.19 -0.68
CA GLY A 19 -5.72 5.56 -0.86
C GLY A 19 -4.84 6.53 -0.10
N TYR A 20 -5.27 7.79 -0.07
CA TYR A 20 -4.68 8.80 0.79
C TYR A 20 -5.53 8.98 2.06
N ASP A 21 -4.88 9.19 3.21
CA ASP A 21 -5.56 9.65 4.42
C ASP A 21 -5.74 11.18 4.42
N ASP A 22 -6.30 11.71 5.52
CA ASP A 22 -6.57 13.13 5.70
C ASP A 22 -5.29 13.99 5.79
N ASP A 23 -4.15 13.38 6.14
CA ASP A 23 -2.83 14.03 6.20
C ASP A 23 -2.06 13.90 4.86
N GLY A 24 -2.65 13.23 3.86
CA GLY A 24 -2.07 13.01 2.55
C GLY A 24 -1.04 11.86 2.51
N ALA A 25 -0.98 11.04 3.55
CA ALA A 25 -0.14 9.83 3.56
C ALA A 25 -0.80 8.72 2.73
N LEU A 26 0.02 7.86 2.13
CA LEU A 26 -0.45 6.69 1.42
C LEU A 26 -0.79 5.60 2.43
N VAL A 27 -2.02 5.09 2.39
CA VAL A 27 -2.49 4.03 3.30
C VAL A 27 -2.92 2.81 2.50
N PHE A 28 -2.37 1.65 2.85
CA PHE A 28 -2.87 0.36 2.43
C PHE A 28 -3.70 -0.23 3.56
N THR A 29 -4.96 -0.55 3.28
CA THR A 29 -5.87 -1.23 4.21
C THR A 29 -6.06 -2.64 3.72
N GLY A 30 -5.72 -3.64 4.53
CA GLY A 30 -5.90 -5.04 4.17
C GLY A 30 -6.84 -5.76 5.11
N GLU A 31 -7.69 -6.60 4.54
CA GLU A 31 -8.54 -7.55 5.25
C GLU A 31 -8.12 -8.95 4.79
N ASP A 32 -7.67 -9.78 5.72
CA ASP A 32 -7.28 -11.17 5.45
C ASP A 32 -8.12 -12.11 6.31
N SER A 33 -9.10 -12.74 5.69
CA SER A 33 -10.00 -13.75 6.29
C SER A 33 -9.40 -15.16 6.33
N GLY A 34 -8.22 -15.39 5.73
CA GLY A 34 -7.57 -16.69 5.63
C GLY A 34 -6.73 -17.09 6.84
N HIS A 35 -6.47 -16.15 7.76
CA HIS A 35 -5.62 -16.38 8.93
C HIS A 35 -6.39 -16.20 10.24
N LEU A 36 -6.38 -17.23 11.12
CA LEU A 36 -6.80 -17.19 12.54
C LEU A 36 -8.00 -16.26 12.84
N ASP A 37 -9.19 -16.62 12.35
CA ASP A 37 -10.48 -15.87 12.46
C ASP A 37 -10.60 -14.57 11.67
N GLY A 38 -9.60 -14.25 10.85
CA GLY A 38 -9.53 -13.06 10.03
C GLY A 38 -8.93 -11.88 10.77
N TYR A 39 -8.13 -11.07 10.10
CA TYR A 39 -7.57 -9.84 10.67
C TYR A 39 -7.58 -8.69 9.66
N GLU A 40 -7.67 -7.48 10.20
CA GLU A 40 -7.54 -6.24 9.43
C GLU A 40 -6.20 -5.57 9.76
N TYR A 41 -5.61 -4.90 8.78
CA TYR A 41 -4.36 -4.18 8.97
C TYR A 41 -4.27 -2.92 8.13
N GLU A 42 -3.41 -2.01 8.58
CA GLU A 42 -3.09 -0.76 7.92
C GLU A 42 -1.57 -0.63 7.79
N VAL A 43 -1.12 -0.24 6.59
CA VAL A 43 0.27 0.14 6.31
C VAL A 43 0.28 1.57 5.80
N THR A 44 0.97 2.46 6.50
CA THR A 44 1.02 3.89 6.16
C THR A 44 2.41 4.29 5.70
N VAL A 45 2.50 5.07 4.62
CA VAL A 45 3.74 5.66 4.10
C VAL A 45 3.56 7.17 4.03
N GLY A 46 4.47 7.91 4.67
CA GLY A 46 4.44 9.37 4.70
C GLY A 46 4.64 10.00 3.32
N ALA A 47 4.01 11.16 3.09
CA ALA A 47 4.14 11.91 1.84
C ALA A 47 5.58 12.37 1.56
N ASP A 48 6.40 12.51 2.60
CA ASP A 48 7.83 12.81 2.52
C ASP A 48 8.65 11.71 1.85
N GLN A 49 8.09 10.49 1.70
CA GLN A 49 8.76 9.33 1.07
C GLN A 49 8.23 9.02 -0.34
N PHE A 50 7.37 9.87 -0.90
CA PHE A 50 6.75 9.62 -2.21
C PHE A 50 7.77 9.67 -3.34
N ASP A 51 8.81 10.48 -3.22
CA ASP A 51 9.87 10.55 -4.24
C ASP A 51 10.71 9.27 -4.25
N GLU A 52 11.00 8.69 -3.09
CA GLU A 52 11.63 7.38 -2.95
C GLU A 52 10.75 6.29 -3.55
N LEU A 53 9.44 6.34 -3.31
CA LEU A 53 8.48 5.37 -3.85
C LEU A 53 8.41 5.43 -5.38
N ARG A 54 8.33 6.64 -5.94
CA ARG A 54 8.38 6.86 -7.40
C ARG A 54 9.68 6.36 -8.02
N ARG A 55 10.82 6.68 -7.40
CA ARG A 55 12.15 6.20 -7.84
C ARG A 55 12.25 4.68 -7.79
N ALA A 56 11.74 4.06 -6.74
CA ALA A 56 11.82 2.62 -6.55
C ALA A 56 10.93 1.83 -7.53
N LEU A 57 9.94 2.48 -8.12
CA LEU A 57 9.08 1.96 -9.20
C LEU A 57 9.51 2.44 -10.60
N GLY A 58 10.59 3.23 -10.69
CA GLY A 58 11.10 3.74 -11.96
C GLY A 58 10.14 4.72 -12.66
N ALA A 59 9.32 5.44 -11.89
CA ALA A 59 8.26 6.30 -12.39
C ALA A 59 8.67 7.77 -12.54
N ASP A 60 7.84 8.53 -13.24
CA ASP A 60 7.96 9.99 -13.34
C ASP A 60 7.79 10.64 -11.94
N PRO A 61 8.60 11.65 -11.58
CA PRO A 61 8.45 12.39 -10.32
C PRO A 61 7.07 13.04 -10.10
N ALA A 62 6.32 13.31 -11.16
CA ALA A 62 4.97 13.87 -11.10
C ALA A 62 3.86 12.80 -11.09
N ALA A 63 4.21 11.51 -11.13
CA ALA A 63 3.21 10.44 -11.10
C ALA A 63 2.44 10.43 -9.77
N ASP A 64 1.13 10.26 -9.86
CA ASP A 64 0.30 9.99 -8.69
C ASP A 64 0.71 8.64 -8.07
N VAL A 65 0.89 8.62 -6.76
CA VAL A 65 1.46 7.47 -6.05
C VAL A 65 0.46 6.33 -5.96
N VAL A 66 -0.83 6.62 -5.74
CA VAL A 66 -1.91 5.62 -5.72
C VAL A 66 -2.05 4.94 -7.08
N ASP A 67 -2.09 5.69 -8.17
CA ASP A 67 -2.09 5.17 -9.55
C ASP A 67 -0.86 4.30 -9.81
N LEU A 68 0.30 4.76 -9.34
CA LEU A 68 1.57 4.10 -9.56
C LEU A 68 1.64 2.76 -8.83
N VAL A 69 1.31 2.71 -7.53
CA VAL A 69 1.33 1.43 -6.79
C VAL A 69 0.30 0.47 -7.36
N CYS A 70 -0.90 0.94 -7.73
CA CYS A 70 -1.91 0.09 -8.36
C CYS A 70 -1.41 -0.56 -9.67
N ARG A 71 -0.65 0.18 -10.49
CA ARG A 71 -0.05 -0.35 -11.73
C ARG A 71 0.98 -1.46 -11.44
N HIS A 72 1.64 -1.40 -10.29
CA HIS A 72 2.67 -2.35 -9.86
C HIS A 72 2.17 -3.33 -8.79
N ALA A 73 0.86 -3.49 -8.63
CA ALA A 73 0.28 -4.30 -7.55
C ALA A 73 0.80 -5.75 -7.57
N GLU A 74 0.91 -6.39 -8.74
CA GLU A 74 1.44 -7.75 -8.85
C GLU A 74 2.89 -7.86 -8.37
N GLU A 75 3.75 -6.90 -8.72
CA GLU A 75 5.16 -6.87 -8.30
C GLU A 75 5.28 -6.70 -6.78
N ILE A 76 4.50 -5.77 -6.23
CA ILE A 76 4.49 -5.44 -4.81
C ILE A 76 3.98 -6.65 -4.02
N MET A 77 2.85 -7.22 -4.42
CA MET A 77 2.21 -8.33 -3.71
C MET A 77 2.95 -9.67 -3.86
N ALA A 78 3.72 -9.87 -4.94
CA ALA A 78 4.59 -11.05 -5.05
C ALA A 78 5.65 -11.13 -3.93
N ARG A 79 6.02 -9.98 -3.33
CA ARG A 79 6.92 -9.89 -2.18
C ARG A 79 6.17 -9.67 -0.85
N GLY A 80 4.93 -9.17 -0.92
CA GLY A 80 4.19 -8.58 0.19
C GLY A 80 4.57 -7.11 0.37
N GLU A 81 3.59 -6.23 0.45
CA GLU A 81 3.74 -4.77 0.45
C GLU A 81 4.66 -4.27 1.57
N ARG A 82 4.54 -4.83 2.77
CA ARG A 82 5.41 -4.49 3.91
C ARG A 82 6.87 -4.88 3.67
N THR A 83 7.12 -6.02 3.04
CA THR A 83 8.47 -6.49 2.73
C THR A 83 9.06 -5.67 1.59
N TRP A 84 8.26 -5.41 0.57
CA TRP A 84 8.66 -4.63 -0.60
C TRP A 84 9.08 -3.21 -0.23
N LEU A 85 8.34 -2.54 0.66
CA LEU A 85 8.67 -1.21 1.18
C LEU A 85 9.98 -1.22 1.99
N HIS A 86 10.11 -2.19 2.90
CA HIS A 86 11.30 -2.35 3.72
C HIS A 86 12.57 -2.58 2.89
N ASP A 87 12.51 -3.46 1.89
CA ASP A 87 13.64 -3.77 1.01
C ASP A 87 14.13 -2.55 0.21
N ARG A 88 13.29 -1.53 0.06
CA ARG A 88 13.58 -0.26 -0.63
C ARG A 88 13.96 0.87 0.32
N GLY A 89 14.05 0.60 1.62
CA GLY A 89 14.35 1.60 2.64
C GLY A 89 13.21 2.61 2.85
N ILE A 90 11.99 2.28 2.44
CA ILE A 90 10.81 3.13 2.67
C ILE A 90 10.28 2.78 4.06
N GLU A 91 10.22 3.80 4.92
CA GLU A 91 9.69 3.65 6.27
C GLU A 91 8.16 3.50 6.18
N ARG A 92 7.59 2.74 7.12
CA ARG A 92 6.15 2.50 7.14
C ARG A 92 5.62 2.36 8.56
N GLY A 93 4.45 2.92 8.78
CA GLY A 93 3.59 2.54 9.90
C GLY A 93 2.98 1.17 9.64
N PHE A 94 2.76 0.39 10.71
CA PHE A 94 1.99 -0.86 10.63
C PHE A 94 1.10 -0.97 11.85
N ARG A 95 -0.19 -1.25 11.62
CA ARG A 95 -1.17 -1.54 12.66
C ARG A 95 -2.06 -2.71 12.23
N SER A 96 -2.47 -3.54 13.18
CA SER A 96 -3.39 -4.65 12.95
C SER A 96 -4.46 -4.69 14.05
N TYR A 97 -5.64 -5.21 13.73
CA TYR A 97 -6.81 -5.29 14.59
C TYR A 97 -7.38 -6.70 14.64
#